data_AF-A0A1Q3TTA8-F1
#
_entry.id   AF-A0A1Q3TTA8-F1
#
_cell.length_a   1.000
_cell.length_b   1.000
_cell.length_c   1.000
_cell.angle_alpha   90.00
_cell.angle_beta   90.00
_cell.angle_gamma   90.00
#
_symmetry.space_group_name_H-M   'P 1'
#
loop_
_entity.id
_entity.type
_entity.pdbx_description
1 polymer ?
#
loop_
_entity_poly.entity_id
_entity_poly.type
_entity_poly.pdbx_seq_one_letter_code
_entity_poly.pdbx_strand_id
1 'polypeptide(L)'
;MAIDRNTQVIGVAPRISANQFASILESASSPALVDAPQIYDAIVREKVDPAFLLAIFAVESAFGTVGLAVTNKNPGNTRSTILGNGMVVDTVKGKFVRYPGWFEGFKDLAARLVEPDYVYGRNGYRTVGQIIPVFAPAGDGNQPDQYIASVVKLMNAWIQPGQSQEVKNPVSKKILKIALAAGHHNKDGGSPIEYAITGPLCREYARFFRAQGHDVRVITPDDGMGMYPGGLDDVAAKVVEWARAGWVADLFLECHTQGVGDVRVRGCFAIYPDWLSDIDLTVRNVLGARICQAISAATGIPVFQAGLMSEKSTGVGLSGYRLGIFRVTASVATQVTRLIVEHGAHTNDQDRAILQNPSMQTKIASAAAGAIITYFGDTMSNTSQSTYAVQMNGHTLGGGFKTEWDAQNVPGQPHPLGLPISEEMDWTDPTGKTITIQVFERGVLGYDKTVTDPAYRIQGLLIGYEWMAAHIKAA
;
A
#
# COMPACT_ATOMS: atom_id res chain seq x y z
N MET A 1 -9.27 8.45 25.45
CA MET A 1 -9.83 9.74 25.93
C MET A 1 -11.02 10.06 25.03
N ALA A 2 -12.19 10.36 25.60
CA ALA A 2 -13.35 10.73 24.81
C ALA A 2 -13.11 12.07 24.09
N ILE A 3 -13.50 12.15 22.81
CA ILE A 3 -13.49 13.39 22.05
C ILE A 3 -14.62 14.28 22.56
N ASP A 4 -14.33 15.57 22.69
CA ASP A 4 -15.27 16.61 23.09
C ASP A 4 -14.99 17.91 22.32
N ARG A 5 -15.73 18.98 22.64
CA ARG A 5 -15.55 20.29 22.00
C ARG A 5 -14.16 20.91 22.25
N ASN A 6 -13.47 20.54 23.32
CA ASN A 6 -12.17 21.10 23.69
C ASN A 6 -11.01 20.29 23.10
N THR A 7 -11.31 19.18 22.43
CA THR A 7 -10.31 18.31 21.84
C THR A 7 -9.53 19.02 20.73
N GLN A 8 -8.20 19.00 20.84
CA GLN A 8 -7.29 19.54 19.83
C GLN A 8 -7.23 18.64 18.58
N VAL A 9 -7.39 19.25 17.41
CA VAL A 9 -7.45 18.59 16.08
C VAL A 9 -6.41 19.14 15.10
N ILE A 10 -5.58 20.09 15.53
CA ILE A 10 -4.45 20.65 14.77
C ILE A 10 -3.17 20.54 15.58
N GLY A 11 -2.07 20.16 14.93
CA GLY A 11 -0.78 19.92 15.58
C GLY A 11 -0.76 18.61 16.38
N VAL A 12 -1.60 17.64 15.99
CA VAL A 12 -1.77 16.36 16.70
C VAL A 12 -1.39 15.19 15.80
N ALA A 13 -1.04 14.06 16.41
CA ALA A 13 -0.91 12.79 15.70
C ALA A 13 -2.30 12.31 15.22
N PRO A 14 -2.38 11.54 14.12
CA PRO A 14 -3.65 11.03 13.64
C PRO A 14 -4.27 10.07 14.66
N ARG A 15 -5.58 10.23 14.90
CA ARG A 15 -6.33 9.37 15.84
C ARG A 15 -6.91 8.11 15.18
N ILE A 16 -6.92 8.07 13.85
CA ILE A 16 -7.33 6.91 13.05
C ILE A 16 -6.20 6.56 12.06
N SER A 17 -6.05 5.28 11.74
CA SER A 17 -5.05 4.81 10.76
C SER A 17 -5.49 5.11 9.32
N ALA A 18 -4.57 5.00 8.36
CA ALA A 18 -4.89 5.11 6.93
C ALA A 18 -5.91 4.04 6.49
N ASN A 19 -5.75 2.80 6.97
CA ASN A 19 -6.69 1.72 6.69
C ASN A 19 -8.08 2.03 7.24
N GLN A 20 -8.16 2.50 8.49
CA GLN A 20 -9.44 2.88 9.08
C GLN A 20 -10.09 4.05 8.35
N PHE A 21 -9.31 5.05 7.92
CA PHE A 21 -9.77 6.16 7.09
C PHE A 21 -10.40 5.66 5.78
N ALA A 22 -9.73 4.74 5.08
CA ALA A 22 -10.24 4.11 3.86
C ALA A 22 -11.51 3.29 4.14
N SER A 23 -11.54 2.45 5.19
CA SER A 23 -12.71 1.65 5.55
C SER A 23 -13.94 2.48 5.91
N ILE A 24 -13.75 3.66 6.53
CA ILE A 24 -14.87 4.60 6.80
C ILE A 24 -15.44 5.13 5.48
N LEU A 25 -14.58 5.54 4.54
CA LEU A 25 -15.00 6.00 3.21
C LEU A 25 -15.69 4.89 2.40
N GLU A 26 -15.16 3.67 2.47
CA GLU A 26 -15.73 2.48 1.81
C GLU A 26 -17.11 2.14 2.37
N SER A 27 -17.26 2.11 3.70
CA SER A 27 -18.54 1.84 4.37
C SER A 27 -19.61 2.88 4.03
N ALA A 28 -19.18 4.10 3.70
CA ALA A 28 -20.06 5.19 3.27
C ALA A 28 -20.31 5.21 1.75
N SER A 29 -19.76 4.27 0.98
CA SER A 29 -19.75 4.28 -0.49
C SER A 29 -19.26 5.61 -1.06
N SER A 30 -18.24 6.21 -0.42
CA SER A 30 -17.76 7.53 -0.76
C SER A 30 -17.01 7.49 -2.11
N PRO A 31 -17.29 8.43 -3.03
CA PRO A 31 -16.50 8.57 -4.26
C PRO A 31 -15.05 9.03 -3.98
N ALA A 32 -14.73 9.47 -2.77
CA ALA A 32 -13.37 9.83 -2.36
C ALA A 32 -12.50 8.60 -2.01
N LEU A 33 -13.07 7.39 -1.94
CA LEU A 33 -12.34 6.17 -1.58
C LEU A 33 -11.13 5.91 -2.49
N VAL A 34 -11.27 6.18 -3.79
CA VAL A 34 -10.20 5.97 -4.78
C VAL A 34 -8.93 6.76 -4.45
N ASP A 35 -9.08 7.93 -3.82
CA ASP A 35 -7.99 8.83 -3.45
C ASP A 35 -7.60 8.70 -1.96
N ALA A 36 -8.20 7.77 -1.21
CA ALA A 36 -8.11 7.71 0.25
C ALA A 36 -6.66 7.71 0.80
N PRO A 37 -5.69 6.94 0.22
CA PRO A 37 -4.31 6.98 0.70
C PRO A 37 -3.67 8.37 0.55
N GLN A 38 -3.86 9.01 -0.61
CA GLN A 38 -3.28 10.31 -0.92
C GLN A 38 -3.91 11.42 -0.07
N ILE A 39 -5.23 11.34 0.15
CA ILE A 39 -5.97 12.24 1.03
C ILE A 39 -5.43 12.12 2.46
N TYR A 40 -5.33 10.91 3.00
CA TYR A 40 -4.84 10.69 4.36
C TYR A 40 -3.45 11.29 4.56
N ASP A 41 -2.53 11.00 3.63
CA ASP A 41 -1.16 11.53 3.69
C ASP A 41 -1.11 13.06 3.63
N ALA A 42 -1.96 13.69 2.81
CA ALA A 42 -2.04 15.14 2.74
C ALA A 42 -2.52 15.76 4.05
N ILE A 43 -3.53 15.17 4.69
CA ILE A 43 -4.08 15.65 5.96
C ILE A 43 -3.04 15.52 7.09
N VAL A 44 -2.40 14.35 7.19
CA VAL A 44 -1.39 14.08 8.23
C VAL A 44 -0.15 14.96 8.04
N ARG A 45 0.24 15.27 6.79
CA ARG A 45 1.36 16.18 6.50
C ARG A 45 1.15 17.57 7.08
N GLU A 46 -0.09 18.08 7.05
CA GLU A 46 -0.46 19.35 7.67
C GLU A 46 -0.64 19.26 9.20
N LYS A 47 -0.42 18.08 9.80
CA LYS A 47 -0.66 17.79 11.22
C LYS A 47 -2.11 18.07 11.65
N VAL A 48 -3.06 17.84 10.75
CA VAL A 48 -4.48 17.91 11.02
C VAL A 48 -5.00 16.50 11.34
N ASP A 49 -5.93 16.37 12.27
CA ASP A 49 -6.53 15.08 12.61
C ASP A 49 -7.42 14.57 11.45
N PRO A 50 -7.09 13.43 10.80
CA PRO A 50 -7.90 12.88 9.72
C PRO A 50 -9.31 12.47 10.17
N ALA A 51 -9.51 12.11 11.44
CA ALA A 51 -10.86 11.85 11.95
C ALA A 51 -11.71 13.13 11.98
N PHE A 52 -11.10 14.28 12.27
CA PHE A 52 -11.83 15.56 12.28
C PHE A 52 -12.28 15.97 10.87
N LEU A 53 -11.40 15.84 9.87
CA LEU A 53 -11.78 16.19 8.49
C LEU A 53 -12.79 15.21 7.87
N LEU A 54 -12.71 13.91 8.18
CA LEU A 54 -13.77 12.97 7.79
C LEU A 54 -15.11 13.32 8.43
N ALA A 55 -15.12 13.75 9.70
CA ALA A 55 -16.34 14.13 10.39
C ALA A 55 -16.98 15.37 9.75
N ILE A 56 -16.19 16.38 9.37
CA ILE A 56 -16.68 17.51 8.57
C ILE A 56 -17.27 17.02 7.25
N PHE A 57 -16.55 16.17 6.51
CA PHE A 57 -17.00 15.67 5.21
C PHE A 57 -18.31 14.88 5.29
N ALA A 58 -18.47 14.07 6.34
CA ALA A 58 -19.69 13.36 6.65
C ALA A 58 -20.88 14.31 6.91
N VAL A 59 -20.67 15.34 7.73
CA VAL A 59 -21.72 16.33 8.04
C VAL A 59 -22.09 17.17 6.83
N GLU A 60 -21.10 17.60 6.04
CA GLU A 60 -21.30 18.46 4.87
C GLU A 60 -22.03 17.79 3.72
N SER A 61 -21.83 16.48 3.53
CA SER A 61 -22.20 15.83 2.27
C SER A 61 -22.41 14.32 2.33
N ALA A 62 -22.54 13.75 3.52
CA ALA A 62 -22.56 12.30 3.71
C ALA A 62 -21.42 11.62 2.93
N PHE A 63 -20.19 12.13 3.13
CA PHE A 63 -18.99 11.67 2.44
C PHE A 63 -19.05 11.85 0.92
N GLY A 64 -19.60 12.97 0.45
CA GLY A 64 -19.61 13.33 -0.97
C GLY A 64 -20.68 12.61 -1.78
N THR A 65 -21.61 11.91 -1.13
CA THR A 65 -22.71 11.19 -1.79
C THR A 65 -23.95 12.05 -1.98
N VAL A 66 -24.06 13.18 -1.27
CA VAL A 66 -25.21 14.10 -1.39
C VAL A 66 -24.80 15.56 -1.54
N GLY A 67 -25.74 16.36 -2.06
CA GLY A 67 -25.59 17.82 -2.15
C GLY A 67 -24.58 18.28 -3.21
N LEU A 68 -24.06 19.50 -3.02
CA LEU A 68 -23.16 20.14 -4.00
C LEU A 68 -21.82 19.41 -4.12
N ALA A 69 -21.37 18.76 -3.04
CA ALA A 69 -20.09 18.04 -3.01
C ALA A 69 -19.99 16.93 -4.07
N VAL A 70 -21.12 16.30 -4.45
CA VAL A 70 -21.17 15.29 -5.53
C VAL A 70 -20.55 15.82 -6.83
N THR A 71 -20.81 17.08 -7.17
CA THR A 71 -20.31 17.70 -8.41
C THR A 71 -19.08 18.56 -8.20
N ASN A 72 -18.97 19.19 -7.01
CA ASN A 72 -17.91 20.15 -6.73
C ASN A 72 -16.65 19.50 -6.13
N LYS A 73 -16.72 18.22 -5.70
CA LYS A 73 -15.62 17.49 -5.05
C LYS A 73 -15.01 18.27 -3.88
N ASN A 74 -15.88 18.95 -3.14
CA ASN A 74 -15.52 19.91 -2.11
C ASN A 74 -15.88 19.33 -0.73
N PRO A 75 -14.93 18.70 -0.02
CA PRO A 75 -15.24 17.96 1.20
C PRO A 75 -15.67 18.84 2.37
N GLY A 76 -15.43 20.15 2.28
CA GLY A 76 -15.83 21.11 3.31
C GLY A 76 -16.89 22.12 2.85
N ASN A 77 -17.48 21.95 1.67
CA ASN A 77 -18.33 22.97 1.01
C ASN A 77 -17.75 24.40 1.16
N THR A 78 -16.45 24.55 0.95
CA THR A 78 -15.76 25.84 1.15
C THR A 78 -16.14 26.84 0.06
N ARG A 79 -16.25 28.12 0.44
CA ARG A 79 -16.62 29.22 -0.48
C ARG A 79 -15.44 29.89 -1.19
N SER A 80 -14.22 29.65 -0.71
CA SER A 80 -12.95 30.10 -1.29
C SER A 80 -11.93 28.97 -1.25
N THR A 81 -10.85 29.08 -2.01
CA THR A 81 -9.67 28.19 -1.95
C THR A 81 -8.48 29.00 -1.43
N ILE A 82 -7.60 28.37 -0.67
CA ILE A 82 -6.34 28.99 -0.23
C ILE A 82 -5.14 28.55 -1.08
N LEU A 83 -5.23 27.39 -1.73
CA LEU A 83 -4.16 26.85 -2.57
C LEU A 83 -4.32 27.22 -4.06
N GLY A 84 -5.46 27.80 -4.46
CA GLY A 84 -5.72 28.21 -5.84
C GLY A 84 -6.05 27.06 -6.80
N ASN A 85 -6.22 25.84 -6.28
CA ASN A 85 -6.39 24.63 -7.10
C ASN A 85 -7.86 24.32 -7.44
N GLY A 86 -8.79 25.22 -7.14
CA GLY A 86 -10.22 25.06 -7.41
C GLY A 86 -10.85 26.33 -7.97
N MET A 87 -11.96 26.17 -8.70
CA MET A 87 -12.68 27.27 -9.32
C MET A 87 -13.91 27.64 -8.49
N VAL A 88 -14.07 28.92 -8.14
CA VAL A 88 -15.29 29.40 -7.49
C VAL A 88 -16.43 29.42 -8.52
N VAL A 89 -17.50 28.68 -8.24
CA VAL A 89 -18.68 28.56 -9.09
C VAL A 89 -19.93 29.07 -8.37
N ASP A 90 -20.83 29.71 -9.12
CA ASP A 90 -22.15 30.08 -8.63
C ASP A 90 -23.07 28.85 -8.60
N THR A 91 -23.75 28.64 -7.47
CA THR A 91 -24.72 27.55 -7.27
C THR A 91 -26.02 28.11 -6.72
N VAL A 92 -27.07 27.27 -6.66
CA VAL A 92 -28.34 27.63 -6.02
C VAL A 92 -28.22 27.98 -4.53
N LYS A 93 -27.09 27.64 -3.87
CA LYS A 93 -26.80 27.97 -2.45
C LYS A 93 -25.71 29.06 -2.31
N GLY A 94 -25.39 29.76 -3.41
CA GLY A 94 -24.34 30.78 -3.48
C GLY A 94 -23.02 30.25 -4.05
N LYS A 95 -21.93 30.99 -3.83
CA LYS A 95 -20.60 30.69 -4.36
C LYS A 95 -19.91 29.59 -3.55
N PHE A 96 -19.41 28.57 -4.25
CA PHE A 96 -18.64 27.46 -3.69
C PHE A 96 -17.46 27.12 -4.59
N VAL A 97 -16.41 26.54 -4.02
CA VAL A 97 -15.29 26.03 -4.83
C VAL A 97 -15.66 24.67 -5.44
N ARG A 98 -15.34 24.50 -6.72
CA ARG A 98 -15.28 23.22 -7.43
C ARG A 98 -13.83 22.81 -7.64
N TYR A 99 -13.46 21.63 -7.15
CA TYR A 99 -12.12 21.06 -7.29
C TYR A 99 -12.05 20.04 -8.45
N PRO A 100 -10.87 19.84 -9.05
CA PRO A 100 -10.64 18.79 -10.04
C PRO A 100 -10.90 17.38 -9.51
N GLY A 101 -10.51 17.10 -8.27
CA GLY A 101 -10.59 15.81 -7.59
C GLY A 101 -10.88 15.97 -6.09
N TRP A 102 -11.13 14.84 -5.41
CA TRP A 102 -11.32 14.84 -3.96
C TRP A 102 -10.02 15.14 -3.23
N PHE A 103 -8.89 14.64 -3.75
CA PHE A 103 -7.56 14.94 -3.24
C PHE A 103 -7.29 16.45 -3.12
N GLU A 104 -7.53 17.24 -4.17
CA GLU A 104 -7.31 18.69 -4.14
C GLU A 104 -8.21 19.39 -3.12
N GLY A 105 -9.47 18.95 -3.02
CA GLY A 105 -10.42 19.49 -2.06
C GLY A 105 -10.01 19.24 -0.60
N PHE A 106 -9.56 18.02 -0.28
CA PHE A 106 -9.09 17.68 1.06
C PHE A 106 -7.77 18.38 1.40
N LYS A 107 -6.86 18.49 0.43
CA LYS A 107 -5.60 19.22 0.60
C LYS A 107 -5.84 20.70 0.91
N ASP A 108 -6.76 21.36 0.21
CA ASP A 108 -7.13 22.76 0.49
C ASP A 108 -7.85 22.91 1.84
N LEU A 109 -8.71 21.95 2.19
CA LEU A 109 -9.40 21.90 3.48
C LEU A 109 -8.45 21.68 4.66
N ALA A 110 -7.41 20.86 4.53
CA ALA A 110 -6.41 20.69 5.58
C ALA A 110 -5.54 21.95 5.70
N ALA A 111 -5.03 22.46 4.57
CA ALA A 111 -4.12 23.60 4.57
C ALA A 111 -4.77 24.87 5.16
N ARG A 112 -6.06 25.14 4.91
CA ARG A 112 -6.71 26.34 5.48
C ARG A 112 -6.79 26.35 7.00
N LEU A 113 -6.81 25.16 7.63
CA LEU A 113 -6.88 25.07 9.08
C LEU A 113 -5.55 25.48 9.72
N VAL A 114 -4.44 25.36 8.99
CA VAL A 114 -3.09 25.60 9.50
C VAL A 114 -2.43 26.85 8.92
N GLU A 115 -2.94 27.38 7.82
CA GLU A 115 -2.45 28.58 7.15
C GLU A 115 -2.40 29.78 8.12
N PRO A 116 -1.20 30.31 8.44
CA PRO A 116 -1.03 31.37 9.45
C PRO A 116 -1.88 32.60 9.19
N ASP A 117 -2.07 32.99 7.93
CA ASP A 117 -2.82 34.20 7.58
C ASP A 117 -4.33 33.95 7.46
N TYR A 118 -4.77 32.69 7.40
CA TYR A 118 -6.19 32.35 7.34
C TYR A 118 -6.83 32.39 8.73
N VAL A 119 -8.16 32.55 8.80
CA VAL A 119 -8.87 32.85 10.05
C VAL A 119 -8.60 31.85 11.19
N TYR A 120 -8.37 30.57 10.88
CA TYR A 120 -8.07 29.55 11.89
C TYR A 120 -6.64 29.68 12.43
N GLY A 121 -5.65 29.76 11.54
CA GLY A 121 -4.24 29.94 11.91
C GLY A 121 -3.99 31.27 12.62
N ARG A 122 -4.52 32.37 12.08
CA ARG A 122 -4.37 33.72 12.61
C ARG A 122 -4.87 33.85 14.05
N ASN A 123 -6.00 33.21 14.37
CA ASN A 123 -6.58 33.23 15.70
C ASN A 123 -6.09 32.09 16.61
N GLY A 124 -5.21 31.21 16.10
CA GLY A 124 -4.69 30.07 16.86
C GLY A 124 -5.77 29.05 17.24
N TYR A 125 -6.83 28.91 16.45
CA TYR A 125 -7.90 27.95 16.71
C TYR A 125 -7.41 26.53 16.43
N ARG A 126 -7.43 25.67 17.46
CA ARG A 126 -6.92 24.28 17.34
C ARG A 126 -7.89 23.21 17.80
N THR A 127 -9.02 23.58 18.40
CA THR A 127 -10.00 22.65 18.95
C THR A 127 -11.28 22.61 18.12
N VAL A 128 -12.03 21.51 18.23
CA VAL A 128 -13.33 21.35 17.54
C VAL A 128 -14.25 22.56 17.80
N GLY A 129 -14.38 22.96 19.06
CA GLY A 129 -15.26 24.04 19.49
C GLY A 129 -14.80 25.45 19.10
N GLN A 130 -13.52 25.63 18.76
CA GLN A 130 -13.01 26.90 18.21
C GLN A 130 -13.20 26.99 16.70
N ILE A 131 -12.99 25.87 15.99
CA ILE A 131 -13.00 25.84 14.52
C ILE A 131 -14.45 25.87 14.00
N ILE A 132 -15.33 25.01 14.52
CA ILE A 132 -16.67 24.81 13.95
C ILE A 132 -17.55 26.07 13.95
N PRO A 133 -17.57 26.93 14.99
CA PRO A 133 -18.37 28.16 14.95
C PRO A 133 -17.95 29.16 13.86
N VAL A 134 -16.71 29.09 13.38
CA VAL A 134 -16.22 29.89 12.25
C VAL A 134 -16.44 29.18 10.92
N PHE A 135 -16.37 27.85 10.92
CA PHE A 135 -16.61 27.02 9.74
C PHE A 135 -18.09 27.02 9.31
N ALA A 136 -19.00 26.90 10.27
CA ALA A 136 -20.44 26.85 10.09
C ALA A 136 -21.14 27.83 11.05
N PRO A 137 -21.02 29.15 10.83
CA PRO A 137 -21.52 30.17 11.74
C PRO A 137 -23.06 30.23 11.75
N ALA A 138 -23.63 30.62 12.89
CA ALA A 138 -25.08 30.77 13.04
C ALA A 138 -25.69 31.82 12.08
N GLY A 139 -24.91 32.84 11.69
CA GLY A 139 -25.32 33.86 10.71
C GLY A 139 -25.67 33.29 9.33
N ASP A 140 -25.14 32.10 8.99
CA ASP A 140 -25.44 31.39 7.75
C ASP A 140 -26.63 30.40 7.90
N GLY A 141 -27.37 30.49 9.01
CA GLY A 141 -28.47 29.57 9.33
C GLY A 141 -28.02 28.21 9.86
N ASN A 142 -26.74 28.05 10.19
CA ASN A 142 -26.23 26.84 10.82
C ASN A 142 -26.55 26.80 12.33
N GLN A 143 -26.38 25.63 12.93
CA GLN A 143 -26.47 25.44 14.37
C GLN A 143 -25.09 24.96 14.89
N PRO A 144 -24.16 25.88 15.23
CA PRO A 144 -22.78 25.51 15.55
C PRO A 144 -22.65 24.44 16.63
N ASP A 145 -23.43 24.50 17.71
CA ASP A 145 -23.38 23.51 18.78
C ASP A 145 -23.88 22.12 18.32
N GLN A 146 -24.88 22.06 17.43
CA GLN A 146 -25.32 20.78 16.84
C GLN A 146 -24.29 20.22 15.86
N TYR A 147 -23.60 21.10 15.12
CA TYR A 147 -22.50 20.71 14.24
C TYR A 147 -21.34 20.13 15.08
N ILE A 148 -20.92 20.82 16.14
CA ILE A 148 -19.92 20.33 17.09
C ILE A 148 -20.34 18.96 17.63
N ALA A 149 -21.58 18.81 18.09
CA ALA A 149 -22.08 17.54 18.62
C ALA A 149 -22.03 16.42 17.58
N SER A 150 -22.36 16.71 16.32
CA SER A 150 -22.30 15.74 15.21
C SER A 150 -20.86 15.32 14.91
N VAL A 151 -19.94 16.28 14.82
CA VAL A 151 -18.51 16.00 14.61
C VAL A 151 -17.93 15.18 15.75
N VAL A 152 -18.16 15.59 16.99
CA VAL A 152 -17.72 14.88 18.20
C VAL A 152 -18.29 13.45 18.23
N LYS A 153 -19.57 13.26 17.89
CA LYS A 153 -20.21 11.95 17.84
C LYS A 153 -19.53 11.04 16.82
N LEU A 154 -19.28 11.53 15.60
CA LEU A 154 -18.61 10.76 14.55
C LEU A 154 -17.18 10.39 14.94
N MET A 155 -16.41 11.36 15.43
CA MET A 155 -15.04 11.11 15.88
C MET A 155 -15.00 10.06 17.00
N ASN A 156 -15.89 10.15 18.00
CA ASN A 156 -15.99 9.15 19.06
C ASN A 156 -16.44 7.76 18.54
N ALA A 157 -17.29 7.71 17.51
CA ALA A 157 -17.72 6.43 16.93
C ALA A 157 -16.57 5.68 16.25
N TRP A 158 -15.62 6.41 15.66
CA TRP A 158 -14.42 5.84 15.04
C TRP A 158 -13.31 5.57 16.05
N ILE A 159 -13.28 6.36 17.12
CA ILE A 159 -12.32 6.21 18.22
C ILE A 159 -12.98 5.36 19.31
N GLN A 160 -13.14 4.06 19.05
CA GLN A 160 -13.76 3.15 20.01
C GLN A 160 -12.95 3.10 21.33
N PRO A 161 -13.61 3.06 22.51
CA PRO A 161 -12.95 2.83 23.78
C PRO A 161 -12.46 1.37 23.82
N GLY A 162 -11.17 1.19 23.54
CA GLY A 162 -10.52 -0.09 23.22
C GLY A 162 -9.52 0.02 22.06
N GLN A 163 -9.67 1.06 21.23
CA GLN A 163 -8.70 1.53 20.24
C GLN A 163 -8.22 2.96 20.52
N SER A 164 -8.48 3.49 21.72
CA SER A 164 -7.48 4.40 22.28
C SER A 164 -6.21 3.57 22.36
N GLN A 165 -5.14 3.97 21.68
CA GLN A 165 -3.82 3.57 22.12
C GLN A 165 -3.69 4.07 23.57
N GLU A 166 -4.09 3.25 24.55
CA GLU A 166 -3.16 3.01 25.64
C GLU A 166 -1.84 2.73 24.95
N VAL A 167 -0.78 3.37 25.42
CA VAL A 167 0.58 2.91 25.21
C VAL A 167 0.69 1.56 25.94
N LYS A 168 -0.08 0.55 25.53
CA LYS A 168 0.32 -0.85 25.62
C LYS A 168 1.57 -0.86 24.78
N ASN A 169 2.69 -1.22 25.42
CA ASN A 169 4.01 -1.34 24.81
C ASN A 169 3.86 -1.57 23.32
N PRO A 170 4.37 -0.66 22.46
CA PRO A 170 4.14 -0.75 21.03
C PRO A 170 4.40 -2.20 20.65
N VAL A 171 3.44 -2.85 19.99
CA VAL A 171 3.75 -4.10 19.27
C VAL A 171 4.98 -3.71 18.47
N SER A 172 6.13 -4.24 18.89
CA SER A 172 7.41 -3.64 18.53
C SER A 172 7.43 -3.62 17.02
N LYS A 173 7.40 -2.41 16.42
CA LYS A 173 7.42 -2.24 14.96
C LYS A 173 8.51 -3.19 14.47
N LYS A 174 8.15 -4.20 13.66
CA LYS A 174 9.13 -5.19 13.22
C LYS A 174 10.26 -4.42 12.56
N ILE A 175 11.45 -4.52 13.16
CA ILE A 175 12.66 -3.96 12.57
C ILE A 175 13.05 -4.92 11.45
N LEU A 176 12.62 -4.60 10.23
CA LEU A 176 13.05 -5.33 9.04
C LEU A 176 14.57 -5.27 8.89
N LYS A 177 15.16 -6.40 8.49
CA LYS A 177 16.54 -6.50 8.03
C LYS A 177 16.55 -6.45 6.50
N ILE A 178 17.07 -5.36 5.93
CA ILE A 178 17.06 -5.12 4.50
C ILE A 178 18.48 -5.16 3.94
N ALA A 179 18.74 -6.09 3.02
CA ALA A 179 19.93 -6.09 2.19
C ALA A 179 19.63 -5.32 0.88
N LEU A 180 20.50 -4.37 0.54
CA LEU A 180 20.39 -3.57 -0.69
C LEU A 180 21.66 -3.70 -1.55
N ALA A 181 21.48 -3.71 -2.86
CA ALA A 181 22.56 -3.55 -3.83
C ALA A 181 22.14 -2.62 -4.96
N ALA A 182 23.09 -1.83 -5.46
CA ALA A 182 22.94 -1.09 -6.70
C ALA A 182 23.47 -1.93 -7.87
N GLY A 183 22.65 -2.14 -8.90
CA GLY A 183 23.07 -2.83 -10.11
C GLY A 183 24.26 -2.14 -10.75
N HIS A 184 25.20 -2.93 -11.28
CA HIS A 184 26.45 -2.47 -11.93
C HIS A 184 27.50 -1.79 -11.04
N HIS A 185 27.28 -1.69 -9.73
CA HIS A 185 28.27 -1.21 -8.78
C HIS A 185 29.23 -2.31 -8.31
N ASN A 186 29.80 -3.07 -9.24
CA ASN A 186 30.71 -4.20 -8.99
C ASN A 186 31.73 -4.35 -10.14
N LYS A 187 32.74 -5.22 -9.99
CA LYS A 187 33.84 -5.35 -10.96
C LYS A 187 33.43 -5.77 -12.38
N ASP A 188 32.27 -6.41 -12.54
CA ASP A 188 31.79 -6.83 -13.87
C ASP A 188 31.24 -5.64 -14.67
N GLY A 189 30.98 -4.51 -14.00
CA GLY A 189 30.54 -3.27 -14.61
C GLY A 189 29.16 -3.38 -15.27
N GLY A 190 28.98 -2.61 -16.34
CA GLY A 190 27.77 -2.62 -17.17
C GLY A 190 27.45 -1.26 -17.76
N SER A 191 26.17 -0.96 -17.96
CA SER A 191 25.73 0.29 -18.59
C SER A 191 26.14 1.51 -17.74
N PRO A 192 26.95 2.45 -18.27
CA PRO A 192 27.31 3.66 -17.52
C PRO A 192 26.11 4.52 -17.11
N ILE A 193 25.05 4.50 -17.93
CA ILE A 193 23.79 5.21 -17.62
C ILE A 193 23.10 4.55 -16.43
N GLU A 194 23.04 3.23 -16.42
CA GLU A 194 22.43 2.48 -15.32
C GLU A 194 23.21 2.67 -14.03
N TYR A 195 24.54 2.56 -14.07
CA TYR A 195 25.43 2.87 -12.94
C TYR A 195 25.15 4.27 -12.35
N ALA A 196 24.98 5.29 -13.19
CA ALA A 196 24.70 6.65 -12.74
C ALA A 196 23.33 6.81 -12.07
N ILE A 197 22.41 5.86 -12.26
CA ILE A 197 21.03 5.89 -11.75
C ILE A 197 20.86 4.97 -10.53
N THR A 198 21.37 3.75 -10.58
CA THR A 198 21.12 2.70 -9.58
C THR A 198 21.79 3.01 -8.24
N GLY A 199 22.98 3.62 -8.24
CA GLY A 199 23.64 4.06 -7.01
C GLY A 199 22.82 5.07 -6.22
N PRO A 200 22.43 6.21 -6.82
CA PRO A 200 21.55 7.19 -6.16
C PRO A 200 20.21 6.61 -5.70
N LEU A 201 19.57 5.74 -6.49
CA LEU A 201 18.34 5.07 -6.08
C LEU A 201 18.55 4.19 -4.85
N CYS A 202 19.58 3.35 -4.85
CA CYS A 202 19.92 2.46 -3.73
C CYS A 202 20.17 3.25 -2.45
N ARG A 203 20.88 4.39 -2.55
CA ARG A 203 21.08 5.32 -1.43
C ARG A 203 19.77 5.86 -0.88
N GLU A 204 18.85 6.26 -1.74
CA GLU A 204 17.54 6.74 -1.30
C GLU A 204 16.72 5.64 -0.61
N TYR A 205 16.73 4.40 -1.11
CA TYR A 205 16.12 3.26 -0.39
C TYR A 205 16.71 3.09 1.00
N ALA A 206 18.05 3.08 1.11
CA ALA A 206 18.73 2.93 2.38
C ALA A 206 18.33 4.04 3.36
N ARG A 207 18.30 5.29 2.88
CA ARG A 207 17.86 6.45 3.66
C ARG A 207 16.43 6.28 4.16
N PHE A 208 15.48 5.87 3.31
CA PHE A 208 14.08 5.71 3.70
C PHE A 208 13.88 4.58 4.72
N PHE A 209 14.45 3.40 4.49
CA PHE A 209 14.33 2.29 5.44
C PHE A 209 14.95 2.63 6.80
N ARG A 210 16.15 3.24 6.81
CA ARG A 210 16.81 3.67 8.06
C ARG A 210 16.01 4.76 8.79
N ALA A 211 15.46 5.73 8.06
CA ALA A 211 14.58 6.75 8.64
C ALA A 211 13.32 6.16 9.28
N GLN A 212 12.90 4.98 8.84
CA GLN A 212 11.80 4.22 9.42
C GLN A 212 12.24 3.27 10.55
N GLY A 213 13.52 3.28 10.95
CA GLY A 213 14.06 2.48 12.05
C GLY A 213 14.36 1.03 11.68
N HIS A 214 14.49 0.72 10.39
CA HIS A 214 14.86 -0.62 9.92
C HIS A 214 16.38 -0.82 9.90
N ASP A 215 16.81 -2.07 10.04
CA ASP A 215 18.22 -2.48 9.99
C ASP A 215 18.61 -2.71 8.52
N VAL A 216 19.46 -1.84 7.97
CA VAL A 216 19.77 -1.83 6.53
C VAL A 216 21.26 -2.00 6.30
N ARG A 217 21.61 -3.01 5.51
CA ARG A 217 22.98 -3.22 5.01
C ARG A 217 23.00 -3.04 3.49
N VAL A 218 23.81 -2.10 3.04
CA VAL A 218 24.06 -1.88 1.62
C VAL A 218 25.36 -2.60 1.25
N ILE A 219 25.29 -3.50 0.28
CA ILE A 219 26.43 -4.33 -0.14
C ILE A 219 27.40 -3.49 -0.95
N THR A 220 26.87 -2.65 -1.84
CA THR A 220 27.64 -1.69 -2.60
C THR A 220 28.09 -0.56 -1.65
N PRO A 221 29.42 -0.28 -1.53
CA PRO A 221 29.94 0.70 -0.57
C PRO A 221 29.36 2.11 -0.74
N ASP A 222 29.68 3.02 0.18
CA ASP A 222 29.26 4.43 0.16
C ASP A 222 27.74 4.61 0.03
N ASP A 223 27.00 3.85 0.84
CA ASP A 223 25.53 3.80 0.84
C ASP A 223 24.92 3.51 -0.54
N GLY A 224 25.63 2.75 -1.36
CA GLY A 224 25.19 2.35 -2.69
C GLY A 224 25.86 3.09 -3.84
N MET A 225 26.66 4.12 -3.55
CA MET A 225 27.35 4.93 -4.56
C MET A 225 28.73 4.40 -4.95
N GLY A 226 29.34 3.55 -4.13
CA GLY A 226 30.68 3.03 -4.30
C GLY A 226 30.72 1.74 -5.13
N MET A 227 31.94 1.33 -5.51
CA MET A 227 32.17 0.10 -6.26
C MET A 227 32.49 -1.06 -5.32
N TYR A 228 31.73 -2.14 -5.43
CA TYR A 228 32.05 -3.37 -4.73
C TYR A 228 33.29 -4.02 -5.37
N PRO A 229 34.29 -4.47 -4.58
CA PRO A 229 35.55 -4.99 -5.09
C PRO A 229 35.46 -6.42 -5.64
N GLY A 230 34.29 -7.07 -5.63
CA GLY A 230 34.04 -8.37 -6.26
C GLY A 230 33.17 -8.26 -7.52
N GLY A 231 32.92 -9.39 -8.19
CA GLY A 231 31.96 -9.49 -9.29
C GLY A 231 30.51 -9.56 -8.82
N LEU A 232 29.58 -9.77 -9.75
CA LEU A 232 28.14 -9.86 -9.51
C LEU A 232 27.80 -10.94 -8.47
N ASP A 233 28.40 -12.13 -8.61
CA ASP A 233 28.17 -13.23 -7.67
C ASP A 233 28.69 -12.93 -6.26
N ASP A 234 29.79 -12.18 -6.16
CA ASP A 234 30.37 -11.80 -4.87
C ASP A 234 29.48 -10.81 -4.10
N VAL A 235 28.71 -9.97 -4.81
CA VAL A 235 27.68 -9.10 -4.21
C VAL A 235 26.61 -9.97 -3.56
N ALA A 236 26.05 -10.92 -4.30
CA ALA A 236 25.01 -11.81 -3.80
C ALA A 236 25.52 -12.75 -2.68
N ALA A 237 26.77 -13.22 -2.78
CA ALA A 237 27.41 -14.05 -1.77
C ALA A 237 27.52 -13.34 -0.42
N LYS A 238 27.58 -12.01 -0.40
CA LYS A 238 27.63 -11.23 0.84
C LYS A 238 26.37 -11.38 1.68
N VAL A 239 25.20 -11.54 1.06
CA VAL A 239 23.92 -11.80 1.76
C VAL A 239 23.94 -13.19 2.42
N VAL A 240 24.48 -14.19 1.72
CA VAL A 240 24.64 -15.55 2.26
C VAL A 240 25.65 -15.55 3.42
N GLU A 241 26.75 -14.81 3.28
CA GLU A 241 27.74 -14.62 4.35
C GLU A 241 27.09 -14.00 5.60
N TRP A 242 26.31 -12.92 5.44
CA TRP A 242 25.60 -12.29 6.55
C TRP A 242 24.61 -13.24 7.21
N ALA A 243 23.84 -14.01 6.44
CA ALA A 243 22.90 -14.98 6.96
C ALA A 243 23.61 -16.06 7.81
N ARG A 244 24.76 -16.57 7.33
CA ARG A 244 25.61 -17.52 8.08
C ARG A 244 26.18 -16.90 9.37
N ALA A 245 26.44 -15.60 9.37
CA ALA A 245 26.86 -14.85 10.54
C ALA A 245 25.69 -14.44 11.47
N GLY A 246 24.47 -14.94 11.24
CA GLY A 246 23.28 -14.69 12.06
C GLY A 246 22.49 -13.43 11.70
N TRP A 247 22.92 -12.67 10.69
CA TRP A 247 22.15 -11.56 10.13
C TRP A 247 21.40 -12.03 8.89
N VAL A 248 20.22 -12.60 9.10
CA VAL A 248 19.34 -13.05 8.02
C VAL A 248 18.43 -11.89 7.60
N ALA A 249 18.50 -11.48 6.34
CA ALA A 249 17.65 -10.42 5.81
C ALA A 249 16.20 -10.88 5.66
N ASP A 250 15.23 -10.02 5.97
CA ASP A 250 13.84 -10.22 5.55
C ASP A 250 13.70 -10.00 4.03
N LEU A 251 14.50 -9.08 3.49
CA LEU A 251 14.47 -8.69 2.07
C LEU A 251 15.88 -8.50 1.52
N PHE A 252 16.15 -9.06 0.35
CA PHE A 252 17.25 -8.65 -0.51
C PHE A 252 16.70 -8.03 -1.81
N LEU A 253 16.95 -6.73 -1.98
CA LEU A 253 16.52 -5.93 -3.13
C LEU A 253 17.73 -5.41 -3.89
N GLU A 254 17.78 -5.67 -5.19
CA GLU A 254 18.75 -5.06 -6.10
C GLU A 254 18.08 -4.03 -7.02
N CYS A 255 18.65 -2.83 -7.09
CA CYS A 255 18.12 -1.73 -7.89
C CYS A 255 18.72 -1.75 -9.29
N HIS A 256 17.88 -1.86 -10.32
CA HIS A 256 18.25 -1.84 -11.74
C HIS A 256 17.39 -0.87 -12.55
N THR A 257 17.80 -0.64 -13.80
CA THR A 257 16.96 -0.03 -14.84
C THR A 257 17.16 -0.74 -16.17
N GLN A 258 16.09 -1.00 -16.91
CA GLN A 258 16.20 -1.86 -18.08
C GLN A 258 16.80 -1.10 -19.28
N GLY A 259 17.74 -1.75 -19.96
CA GLY A 259 18.20 -1.37 -21.29
C GLY A 259 17.50 -2.21 -22.35
N VAL A 260 16.63 -1.61 -23.16
CA VAL A 260 15.85 -2.31 -24.19
C VAL A 260 16.06 -1.69 -25.57
N GLY A 261 16.15 -2.54 -26.60
CA GLY A 261 16.45 -2.11 -27.98
C GLY A 261 15.33 -1.27 -28.61
N ASP A 262 14.07 -1.49 -28.22
CA ASP A 262 12.97 -0.62 -28.62
C ASP A 262 12.87 0.55 -27.63
N VAL A 263 13.35 1.72 -28.04
CA VAL A 263 13.36 2.96 -27.23
C VAL A 263 11.96 3.45 -26.84
N ARG A 264 10.89 2.89 -27.42
CA ARG A 264 9.50 3.22 -27.05
C ARG A 264 9.01 2.45 -25.82
N VAL A 265 9.68 1.36 -25.46
CA VAL A 265 9.33 0.58 -24.27
C VAL A 265 9.54 1.43 -23.03
N ARG A 266 8.55 1.42 -22.15
CA ARG A 266 8.54 2.13 -20.87
C ARG A 266 8.09 1.21 -19.76
N GLY A 267 8.44 1.59 -18.54
CA GLY A 267 7.80 1.12 -17.35
C GLY A 267 8.70 0.32 -16.42
N CYS A 268 8.19 0.16 -15.20
CA CYS A 268 8.85 -0.56 -14.12
C CYS A 268 8.26 -1.97 -13.93
N PHE A 269 9.09 -2.90 -13.49
CA PHE A 269 8.69 -4.25 -13.12
C PHE A 269 9.67 -4.86 -12.10
N ALA A 270 9.21 -5.86 -11.36
CA ALA A 270 10.05 -6.65 -10.47
C ALA A 270 10.37 -8.02 -11.10
N ILE A 271 11.61 -8.48 -10.97
CA ILE A 271 12.01 -9.82 -11.38
C ILE A 271 12.00 -10.72 -10.14
N TYR A 272 11.44 -11.92 -10.27
CA TYR A 272 11.38 -12.93 -9.21
C TYR A 272 12.03 -14.24 -9.67
N PRO A 273 12.67 -15.00 -8.76
CA PRO A 273 13.16 -16.33 -9.06
C PRO A 273 11.98 -17.29 -9.23
N ASP A 274 12.04 -18.11 -10.28
CA ASP A 274 11.04 -19.14 -10.56
C ASP A 274 11.66 -20.42 -11.14
N TRP A 275 12.92 -20.70 -10.81
CA TRP A 275 13.67 -21.82 -11.34
C TRP A 275 13.51 -23.08 -10.49
N LEU A 276 12.97 -24.16 -11.07
CA LEU A 276 12.71 -25.42 -10.36
C LEU A 276 11.92 -25.18 -9.06
N SER A 277 12.46 -25.57 -7.91
CA SER A 277 11.87 -25.36 -6.59
C SER A 277 12.24 -24.01 -5.96
N ASP A 278 13.12 -23.23 -6.59
CA ASP A 278 13.53 -21.91 -6.10
C ASP A 278 12.57 -20.84 -6.63
N ILE A 279 11.43 -20.71 -5.95
CA ILE A 279 10.35 -19.78 -6.31
C ILE A 279 10.06 -18.84 -5.15
N ASP A 280 10.17 -17.53 -5.39
CA ASP A 280 9.71 -16.52 -4.42
C ASP A 280 8.26 -16.13 -4.71
N LEU A 281 7.33 -16.87 -4.11
CA LEU A 281 5.88 -16.65 -4.26
C LEU A 281 5.43 -15.30 -3.71
N THR A 282 6.14 -14.77 -2.71
CA THR A 282 5.86 -13.45 -2.14
C THR A 282 6.06 -12.37 -3.19
N VAL A 283 7.20 -12.38 -3.88
CA VAL A 283 7.48 -11.40 -4.94
C VAL A 283 6.56 -11.63 -6.13
N ARG A 284 6.43 -12.89 -6.57
CA ARG A 284 5.63 -13.26 -7.74
C ARG A 284 4.17 -12.84 -7.61
N ASN A 285 3.52 -13.12 -6.48
CA ASN A 285 2.08 -12.99 -6.39
C ASN A 285 1.65 -11.63 -5.83
N VAL A 286 2.50 -10.94 -5.06
CA VAL A 286 2.07 -9.77 -4.28
C VAL A 286 3.08 -8.64 -4.33
N LEU A 287 4.27 -8.84 -3.77
CA LEU A 287 5.17 -7.74 -3.41
C LEU A 287 5.70 -7.01 -4.65
N GLY A 288 6.08 -7.73 -5.72
CA GLY A 288 6.62 -7.11 -6.93
C GLY A 288 5.64 -6.17 -7.60
N ALA A 289 4.40 -6.62 -7.83
CA ALA A 289 3.36 -5.80 -8.44
C ALA A 289 3.01 -4.57 -7.58
N ARG A 290 2.92 -4.72 -6.24
CA ARG A 290 2.65 -3.59 -5.33
C ARG A 290 3.75 -2.54 -5.38
N ILE A 291 5.02 -2.94 -5.44
CA ILE A 291 6.15 -2.03 -5.58
C ILE A 291 6.02 -1.22 -6.89
N CYS A 292 5.78 -1.89 -8.01
CA CYS A 292 5.68 -1.23 -9.31
C CYS A 292 4.46 -0.31 -9.43
N GLN A 293 3.32 -0.70 -8.85
CA GLN A 293 2.15 0.17 -8.74
C GLN A 293 2.44 1.43 -7.92
N ALA A 294 3.14 1.29 -6.78
CA ALA A 294 3.52 2.43 -5.95
C ALA A 294 4.49 3.37 -6.68
N ILE A 295 5.50 2.83 -7.37
CA ILE A 295 6.43 3.61 -8.20
C ILE A 295 5.66 4.34 -9.30
N SER A 296 4.76 3.66 -10.00
CA SER A 296 3.98 4.23 -11.09
C SER A 296 3.09 5.37 -10.62
N ALA A 297 2.34 5.17 -9.53
CA ALA A 297 1.51 6.20 -8.93
C ALA A 297 2.31 7.44 -8.47
N ALA A 298 3.52 7.24 -7.94
CA ALA A 298 4.34 8.34 -7.44
C ALA A 298 5.05 9.13 -8.55
N THR A 299 5.23 8.55 -9.74
CA THR A 299 6.17 9.09 -10.74
C THR A 299 5.62 9.26 -12.15
N GLY A 300 4.58 8.52 -12.53
CA GLY A 300 4.12 8.45 -13.92
C GLY A 300 4.97 7.54 -14.82
N ILE A 301 5.97 6.82 -14.30
CA ILE A 301 6.56 5.67 -15.01
C ILE A 301 5.47 4.59 -15.09
N PRO A 302 5.09 4.06 -16.26
CA PRO A 302 4.03 3.06 -16.34
C PRO A 302 4.46 1.75 -15.66
N VAL A 303 3.50 0.88 -15.35
CA VAL A 303 3.81 -0.50 -14.98
C VAL A 303 4.06 -1.28 -16.27
N PHE A 304 5.23 -1.90 -16.42
CA PHE A 304 5.52 -2.74 -17.59
C PHE A 304 4.82 -4.08 -17.43
N GLN A 305 3.97 -4.45 -18.39
CA GLN A 305 3.09 -5.62 -18.30
C GLN A 305 2.31 -5.64 -16.97
N ALA A 306 2.42 -6.71 -16.18
CA ALA A 306 1.81 -6.83 -14.85
C ALA A 306 2.69 -6.29 -13.71
N GLY A 307 3.82 -5.62 -14.03
CA GLY A 307 4.81 -5.18 -13.05
C GLY A 307 5.71 -6.31 -12.55
N LEU A 308 5.73 -7.43 -13.28
CA LEU A 308 6.41 -8.65 -12.90
C LEU A 308 7.07 -9.27 -14.12
N MET A 309 8.25 -9.86 -13.92
CA MET A 309 8.96 -10.65 -14.91
C MET A 309 9.53 -11.91 -14.26
N SER A 310 9.29 -13.06 -14.87
CA SER A 310 9.95 -14.31 -14.50
C SER A 310 11.47 -14.19 -14.76
N GLU A 311 12.30 -14.71 -13.85
CA GLU A 311 13.75 -14.83 -14.07
C GLU A 311 14.06 -15.51 -15.42
N LYS A 312 13.29 -16.55 -15.80
CA LYS A 312 13.44 -17.26 -17.08
C LYS A 312 13.14 -16.41 -18.32
N SER A 313 12.36 -15.35 -18.16
CA SER A 313 12.00 -14.42 -19.26
C SER A 313 13.01 -13.30 -19.45
N THR A 314 14.00 -13.17 -18.56
CA THR A 314 15.09 -12.20 -18.73
C THR A 314 16.05 -12.63 -19.83
N GLY A 315 16.87 -11.72 -20.37
CA GLY A 315 17.88 -12.09 -21.38
C GLY A 315 18.85 -13.18 -20.90
N VAL A 316 19.20 -13.16 -19.60
CA VAL A 316 20.02 -14.20 -18.94
C VAL A 316 19.25 -15.52 -18.84
N GLY A 317 17.99 -15.45 -18.41
CA GLY A 317 17.06 -16.59 -18.35
C GLY A 317 16.84 -17.27 -19.70
N LEU A 318 16.60 -16.48 -20.75
CA LEU A 318 16.42 -16.96 -22.12
C LEU A 318 17.68 -17.63 -22.68
N SER A 319 18.85 -17.28 -22.16
CA SER A 319 20.13 -17.93 -22.48
C SER A 319 20.37 -19.22 -21.69
N GLY A 320 19.41 -19.66 -20.87
CA GLY A 320 19.49 -20.87 -20.05
C GLY A 320 20.24 -20.68 -18.73
N TYR A 321 20.56 -19.45 -18.35
CA TYR A 321 21.28 -19.14 -17.12
C TYR A 321 20.37 -18.48 -16.09
N ARG A 322 20.73 -18.65 -14.82
CA ARG A 322 20.11 -17.92 -13.70
C ARG A 322 20.82 -16.59 -13.46
N LEU A 323 20.09 -15.59 -12.98
CA LEU A 323 20.63 -14.34 -12.50
C LEU A 323 21.47 -14.59 -11.24
N GLY A 324 22.63 -13.93 -11.15
CA GLY A 324 23.61 -14.13 -10.08
C GLY A 324 22.98 -14.01 -8.68
N ILE A 325 22.18 -12.95 -8.47
CA ILE A 325 21.42 -12.73 -7.23
C ILE A 325 20.64 -13.97 -6.82
N PHE A 326 19.83 -14.55 -7.69
CA PHE A 326 18.94 -15.65 -7.34
C PHE A 326 19.68 -16.98 -7.22
N ARG A 327 20.60 -17.26 -8.15
CA ARG A 327 21.42 -18.48 -8.11
C ARG A 327 22.26 -18.57 -6.83
N VAL A 328 22.97 -17.50 -6.48
CA VAL A 328 23.91 -17.50 -5.36
C VAL A 328 23.18 -17.53 -4.02
N THR A 329 22.03 -16.84 -3.92
CA THR A 329 21.24 -16.79 -2.68
C THR A 329 20.23 -17.92 -2.54
N ALA A 330 20.21 -18.91 -3.45
CA ALA A 330 19.28 -20.04 -3.39
C ALA A 330 19.34 -20.80 -2.05
N SER A 331 20.51 -20.88 -1.42
CA SER A 331 20.69 -21.53 -0.11
C SER A 331 19.98 -20.83 1.06
N VAL A 332 19.56 -19.57 0.88
CA VAL A 332 18.81 -18.78 1.88
C VAL A 332 17.41 -18.42 1.39
N ALA A 333 16.95 -19.01 0.29
CA ALA A 333 15.68 -18.72 -0.38
C ALA A 333 14.44 -18.90 0.51
N THR A 334 14.50 -19.79 1.50
CA THR A 334 13.40 -20.05 2.43
C THR A 334 13.29 -19.01 3.55
N GLN A 335 14.31 -18.16 3.71
CA GLN A 335 14.41 -17.20 4.81
C GLN A 335 14.45 -15.74 4.31
N VAL A 336 14.87 -15.53 3.06
CA VAL A 336 15.09 -14.20 2.49
C VAL A 336 14.19 -14.04 1.28
N THR A 337 13.31 -13.04 1.31
CA THR A 337 12.59 -12.59 0.11
C THR A 337 13.57 -11.90 -0.83
N ARG A 338 13.60 -12.27 -2.10
CA ARG A 338 14.62 -11.81 -3.07
C ARG A 338 13.97 -11.30 -4.34
N LEU A 339 14.35 -10.09 -4.75
CA LEU A 339 13.91 -9.51 -6.02
C LEU A 339 14.93 -8.55 -6.60
N ILE A 340 14.82 -8.36 -7.92
CA ILE A 340 15.37 -7.21 -8.64
C ILE A 340 14.20 -6.29 -8.98
N VAL A 341 14.40 -4.98 -8.91
CA VAL A 341 13.43 -4.03 -9.47
C VAL A 341 14.08 -3.25 -10.60
N GLU A 342 13.48 -3.38 -11.78
CA GLU A 342 13.75 -2.56 -12.95
C GLU A 342 12.88 -1.31 -12.85
N HIS A 343 13.47 -0.17 -12.44
CA HIS A 343 12.70 1.01 -12.04
C HIS A 343 12.10 1.81 -13.21
N GLY A 344 12.43 1.44 -14.44
CA GLY A 344 12.04 2.11 -15.67
C GLY A 344 13.00 1.76 -16.81
N ALA A 345 12.66 2.13 -18.04
CA ALA A 345 13.53 1.90 -19.20
C ALA A 345 14.49 3.07 -19.44
N HIS A 346 15.77 2.92 -19.12
CA HIS A 346 16.74 4.02 -19.29
C HIS A 346 17.05 4.32 -20.78
N THR A 347 16.71 3.41 -21.70
CA THR A 347 16.77 3.68 -23.15
C THR A 347 15.61 4.53 -23.65
N ASN A 348 14.52 4.65 -22.88
CA ASN A 348 13.42 5.57 -23.19
C ASN A 348 13.66 6.94 -22.56
N ASP A 349 13.49 8.01 -23.36
CA ASP A 349 13.82 9.36 -22.93
C ASP A 349 12.96 9.87 -21.76
N GLN A 350 11.69 9.47 -21.68
CA GLN A 350 10.78 9.91 -20.61
C GLN A 350 11.11 9.23 -19.29
N ASP A 351 11.27 7.91 -19.30
CA ASP A 351 11.67 7.16 -18.11
C ASP A 351 13.07 7.59 -17.66
N ARG A 352 14.03 7.75 -18.59
CA ARG A 352 15.38 8.24 -18.28
C ARG A 352 15.36 9.62 -17.62
N ALA A 353 14.58 10.56 -18.12
CA ALA A 353 14.47 11.90 -17.53
C ALA A 353 13.92 11.85 -16.09
N ILE A 354 12.95 10.96 -15.82
CA ILE A 354 12.44 10.73 -14.46
C ILE A 354 13.52 10.08 -13.59
N LEU A 355 14.16 9.02 -14.07
CA LEU A 355 15.15 8.24 -13.33
C LEU A 355 16.41 9.03 -12.98
N GLN A 356 16.80 10.01 -13.81
CA GLN A 356 17.96 10.88 -13.56
C GLN A 356 17.64 12.10 -12.67
N ASN A 357 16.36 12.35 -12.36
CA ASN A 357 15.97 13.47 -11.53
C ASN A 357 16.04 13.10 -10.03
N PRO A 358 16.89 13.76 -9.20
CA PRO A 358 17.07 13.40 -7.79
C PRO A 358 15.77 13.46 -6.95
N SER A 359 14.90 14.42 -7.23
CA SER A 359 13.61 14.54 -6.55
C SER A 359 12.67 13.38 -6.91
N MET A 360 12.78 12.86 -8.14
CA MET A 360 12.02 11.69 -8.56
C MET A 360 12.60 10.40 -7.99
N GLN A 361 13.94 10.26 -7.92
CA GLN A 361 14.59 9.15 -7.23
C GLN A 361 14.14 9.03 -5.76
N THR A 362 14.03 10.16 -5.07
CA THR A 362 13.46 10.24 -3.72
C THR A 362 12.03 9.70 -3.69
N LYS A 363 11.17 10.10 -4.64
CA LYS A 363 9.78 9.61 -4.73
C LYS A 363 9.73 8.12 -5.00
N ILE A 364 10.51 7.61 -5.96
CA ILE A 364 10.61 6.19 -6.30
C ILE A 364 10.94 5.38 -5.04
N ALA A 365 12.04 5.71 -4.37
CA ALA A 365 12.49 4.98 -3.20
C ALA A 365 11.47 5.05 -2.05
N SER A 366 10.87 6.22 -1.81
CA SER A 366 9.84 6.38 -0.77
C SER A 366 8.60 5.52 -1.00
N ALA A 367 8.12 5.48 -2.24
CA ALA A 367 6.90 4.76 -2.61
C ALA A 367 7.12 3.24 -2.57
N ALA A 368 8.23 2.78 -3.14
CA ALA A 368 8.60 1.37 -3.11
C ALA A 368 8.94 0.87 -1.70
N ALA A 369 9.74 1.62 -0.93
CA ALA A 369 10.02 1.28 0.47
C ALA A 369 8.74 1.27 1.32
N GLY A 370 7.83 2.22 1.08
CA GLY A 370 6.50 2.23 1.70
C GLY A 370 5.71 0.95 1.41
N ALA A 371 5.63 0.54 0.14
CA ALA A 371 4.96 -0.70 -0.24
C ALA A 371 5.57 -1.95 0.43
N ILE A 372 6.90 -1.99 0.53
CA ILE A 372 7.64 -3.06 1.22
C ILE A 372 7.32 -3.08 2.71
N ILE A 373 7.42 -1.92 3.38
CA ILE A 373 7.16 -1.81 4.83
C ILE A 373 5.72 -2.20 5.15
N THR A 374 4.75 -1.74 4.36
CA THR A 374 3.35 -2.12 4.52
C THR A 374 3.17 -3.63 4.36
N TYR A 375 3.74 -4.25 3.32
CA TYR A 375 3.64 -5.70 3.14
C TYR A 375 4.19 -6.50 4.33
N PHE A 376 5.41 -6.18 4.80
CA PHE A 376 6.01 -6.89 5.92
C PHE A 376 5.40 -6.53 7.28
N GLY A 377 4.78 -5.35 7.41
CA GLY A 377 4.04 -4.92 8.61
C GLY A 377 2.67 -5.58 8.74
N ASP A 378 1.97 -5.76 7.62
CA ASP A 378 0.66 -6.43 7.55
C ASP A 378 0.78 -7.94 7.81
N THR A 379 1.81 -8.59 7.26
CA THR A 379 1.97 -10.04 7.36
C THR A 379 2.25 -10.55 8.78
N MET A 380 2.82 -9.72 9.67
CA MET A 380 3.11 -10.09 11.06
C MET A 380 1.96 -9.77 12.02
N SER A 381 1.08 -8.84 11.65
CA SER A 381 -0.14 -8.57 12.43
C SER A 381 -1.21 -9.66 12.21
N ASN A 382 -1.02 -10.51 11.19
CA ASN A 382 -2.03 -11.43 10.67
C ASN A 382 -1.82 -12.91 11.02
N THR A 383 -0.96 -13.23 11.99
CA THR A 383 -1.05 -14.57 12.63
C THR A 383 -2.30 -14.73 13.49
N SER A 384 -3.08 -13.65 13.64
CA SER A 384 -4.50 -13.71 14.01
C SER A 384 -5.30 -13.03 12.88
N GLN A 385 -6.06 -13.82 12.11
CA GLN A 385 -7.14 -13.42 11.18
C GLN A 385 -7.07 -12.00 10.56
N SER A 386 -6.48 -11.90 9.37
CA SER A 386 -6.25 -10.71 8.53
C SER A 386 -7.33 -10.24 7.54
N THR A 387 -7.89 -9.04 7.75
CA THR A 387 -8.82 -8.19 7.01
C THR A 387 -8.46 -7.86 5.54
N TYR A 388 -8.28 -8.87 4.69
CA TYR A 388 -8.29 -8.72 3.22
C TYR A 388 -9.60 -9.21 2.60
N ALA A 389 -10.67 -9.07 3.36
CA ALA A 389 -12.03 -9.45 3.05
C ALA A 389 -12.65 -8.52 2.00
N VAL A 390 -12.83 -8.98 0.76
CA VAL A 390 -13.65 -8.27 -0.24
C VAL A 390 -15.04 -8.88 -0.23
N GLN A 391 -16.07 -8.03 -0.23
CA GLN A 391 -17.44 -8.48 -0.42
C GLN A 391 -17.68 -8.85 -1.89
N MET A 392 -17.94 -10.12 -2.15
CA MET A 392 -18.23 -10.66 -3.47
C MET A 392 -19.52 -11.47 -3.40
N ASN A 393 -20.55 -11.04 -4.13
CA ASN A 393 -21.86 -11.71 -4.14
C ASN A 393 -22.51 -11.86 -2.76
N GLY A 394 -22.30 -10.88 -1.86
CA GLY A 394 -22.81 -10.93 -0.48
C GLY A 394 -22.02 -11.82 0.47
N HIS A 395 -20.88 -12.36 0.03
CA HIS A 395 -19.99 -13.17 0.84
C HIS A 395 -18.59 -12.56 0.95
N THR A 396 -17.92 -12.82 2.07
CA THR A 396 -16.58 -12.31 2.32
C THR A 396 -15.52 -13.23 1.72
N LEU A 397 -14.67 -12.74 0.80
CA LEU A 397 -13.49 -13.46 0.32
C LEU A 397 -12.22 -12.81 0.88
N GLY A 398 -11.51 -13.51 1.76
CA GLY A 398 -10.37 -12.97 2.49
C GLY A 398 -9.15 -13.88 2.57
N GLY A 399 -8.07 -13.32 3.13
CA GLY A 399 -6.87 -14.05 3.56
C GLY A 399 -6.31 -15.04 2.52
N GLY A 400 -6.17 -16.28 2.97
CA GLY A 400 -5.62 -17.37 2.16
C GLY A 400 -6.49 -17.67 0.94
N PHE A 401 -7.81 -17.77 1.11
CA PHE A 401 -8.73 -18.10 0.02
C PHE A 401 -8.71 -17.04 -1.08
N LYS A 402 -8.65 -15.75 -0.71
CA LYS A 402 -8.50 -14.68 -1.70
C LYS A 402 -7.19 -14.80 -2.47
N THR A 403 -6.10 -15.12 -1.79
CA THR A 403 -4.78 -15.28 -2.42
C THR A 403 -4.80 -16.40 -3.46
N GLU A 404 -5.41 -17.54 -3.10
CA GLU A 404 -5.54 -18.67 -4.02
C GLU A 404 -6.51 -18.38 -5.17
N TRP A 405 -7.61 -17.70 -4.89
CA TRP A 405 -8.56 -17.23 -5.89
C TRP A 405 -7.87 -16.29 -6.89
N ASP A 406 -7.22 -15.22 -6.42
CA ASP A 406 -6.50 -14.27 -7.29
C ASP A 406 -5.42 -14.97 -8.14
N ALA A 407 -4.74 -15.98 -7.59
CA ALA A 407 -3.70 -16.75 -8.30
C ALA A 407 -4.23 -17.56 -9.48
N GLN A 408 -5.52 -17.93 -9.47
CA GLN A 408 -6.18 -18.66 -10.55
C GLN A 408 -6.90 -17.75 -11.55
N ASN A 409 -6.92 -16.44 -11.30
CA ASN A 409 -7.60 -15.47 -12.16
C ASN A 409 -6.82 -15.21 -13.45
N VAL A 410 -7.45 -15.48 -14.60
CA VAL A 410 -6.90 -15.16 -15.92
C VAL A 410 -7.63 -13.92 -16.48
N PRO A 411 -6.93 -12.79 -16.70
CA PRO A 411 -7.56 -11.57 -17.20
C PRO A 411 -8.38 -11.79 -18.49
N GLY A 412 -9.60 -11.29 -18.51
CA GLY A 412 -10.52 -11.41 -19.65
C GLY A 412 -11.25 -12.76 -19.75
N GLN A 413 -11.04 -13.67 -18.79
CA GLN A 413 -11.80 -14.91 -18.67
C GLN A 413 -12.62 -14.94 -17.38
N PRO A 414 -13.75 -15.66 -17.35
CA PRO A 414 -14.45 -15.94 -16.10
C PRO A 414 -13.54 -16.70 -15.14
N HIS A 415 -13.59 -16.36 -13.85
CA HIS A 415 -12.81 -17.04 -12.83
C HIS A 415 -13.13 -18.55 -12.79
N PRO A 416 -12.14 -19.47 -12.74
CA PRO A 416 -12.38 -20.90 -12.78
C PRO A 416 -13.23 -21.40 -11.59
N LEU A 417 -13.05 -20.83 -10.40
CA LEU A 417 -13.87 -21.14 -9.22
C LEU A 417 -15.22 -20.39 -9.20
N GLY A 418 -15.37 -19.31 -9.99
CA GLY A 418 -16.49 -18.37 -9.86
C GLY A 418 -16.41 -17.50 -8.60
N LEU A 419 -17.53 -16.87 -8.21
CA LEU A 419 -17.64 -16.05 -7.00
C LEU A 419 -17.85 -16.92 -5.74
N PRO A 420 -17.49 -16.44 -4.53
CA PRO A 420 -17.85 -17.12 -3.29
C PRO A 420 -19.38 -17.17 -3.12
N ILE A 421 -19.87 -18.28 -2.57
CA ILE A 421 -21.28 -18.49 -2.20
C ILE A 421 -21.44 -18.90 -0.73
N SER A 422 -20.36 -18.80 0.05
CA SER A 422 -20.35 -19.00 1.50
C SER A 422 -19.33 -18.08 2.16
N GLU A 423 -19.52 -17.84 3.46
CA GLU A 423 -18.44 -17.41 4.33
C GLU A 423 -17.41 -18.54 4.53
N GLU A 424 -16.25 -18.20 5.10
CA GLU A 424 -15.32 -19.21 5.62
C GLU A 424 -16.00 -20.00 6.76
N MET A 425 -15.94 -21.32 6.70
CA MET A 425 -16.52 -22.20 7.73
C MET A 425 -15.59 -23.36 8.04
N ASP A 426 -15.59 -23.81 9.30
CA ASP A 426 -14.83 -25.01 9.66
C ASP A 426 -15.58 -26.28 9.19
N TRP A 427 -14.83 -27.19 8.57
CA TRP A 427 -15.31 -28.48 8.13
C TRP A 427 -14.43 -29.57 8.71
N THR A 428 -15.07 -30.57 9.32
CA THR A 428 -14.40 -31.74 9.88
C THR A 428 -14.68 -32.95 9.02
N ASP A 429 -13.62 -33.57 8.50
CA ASP A 429 -13.73 -34.77 7.67
C ASP A 429 -14.08 -36.02 8.51
N PRO A 430 -14.45 -37.16 7.89
CA PRO A 430 -14.76 -38.40 8.62
C PRO A 430 -13.59 -38.97 9.44
N THR A 431 -12.36 -38.50 9.20
CA THR A 431 -11.18 -38.89 9.99
C THR A 431 -11.02 -38.04 11.26
N GLY A 432 -11.87 -37.04 11.45
CA GLY A 432 -11.84 -36.11 12.58
C GLY A 432 -10.93 -34.91 12.37
N LYS A 433 -10.41 -34.71 11.15
CA LYS A 433 -9.55 -33.58 10.83
C LYS A 433 -10.39 -32.35 10.48
N THR A 434 -10.20 -31.27 11.23
CA THR A 434 -10.86 -29.98 10.97
C THR A 434 -9.97 -29.08 10.10
N ILE A 435 -10.53 -28.57 9.01
CA ILE A 435 -9.94 -27.54 8.16
C ILE A 435 -10.94 -26.40 7.99
N THR A 436 -10.48 -25.19 7.66
CA THR A 436 -11.38 -24.11 7.27
C THR A 436 -11.66 -24.26 5.76
N ILE A 437 -12.90 -24.09 5.31
CA ILE A 437 -13.27 -24.17 3.88
C ILE A 437 -14.03 -22.93 3.44
N GLN A 438 -14.04 -22.67 2.14
CA GLN A 438 -14.93 -21.71 1.52
C GLN A 438 -15.48 -22.27 0.20
N VAL A 439 -16.78 -22.09 -0.01
CA VAL A 439 -17.51 -22.59 -1.19
C VAL A 439 -17.63 -21.47 -2.22
N PHE A 440 -17.31 -21.81 -3.46
CA PHE A 440 -17.43 -20.97 -4.64
C PHE A 440 -18.45 -21.59 -5.61
N GLU A 441 -18.93 -20.81 -6.57
CA GLU A 441 -19.91 -21.27 -7.58
C GLU A 441 -19.50 -22.57 -8.29
N ARG A 442 -18.19 -22.84 -8.43
CA ARG A 442 -17.66 -23.97 -9.20
C ARG A 442 -16.60 -24.80 -8.45
N GLY A 443 -16.40 -24.56 -7.17
CA GLY A 443 -15.29 -25.16 -6.44
C GLY A 443 -15.39 -25.00 -4.92
N VAL A 444 -14.62 -25.79 -4.17
CA VAL A 444 -14.41 -25.59 -2.74
C VAL A 444 -12.91 -25.53 -2.51
N LEU A 445 -12.47 -24.50 -1.80
CA LEU A 445 -11.11 -24.43 -1.30
C LEU A 445 -11.10 -24.84 0.18
N GLY A 446 -10.12 -25.64 0.57
CA GLY A 446 -9.86 -26.00 1.96
C GLY A 446 -8.50 -25.51 2.43
N TYR A 447 -8.48 -24.82 3.57
CA TYR A 447 -7.31 -24.33 4.27
C TYR A 447 -6.97 -25.22 5.47
N ASP A 448 -5.89 -25.98 5.34
CA ASP A 448 -5.31 -26.76 6.42
C ASP A 448 -4.19 -26.00 7.13
N LYS A 449 -4.50 -25.47 8.31
CA LYS A 449 -3.56 -24.71 9.16
C LYS A 449 -2.43 -25.58 9.72
N THR A 450 -2.58 -26.91 9.69
CA THR A 450 -1.55 -27.84 10.19
C THR A 450 -0.45 -28.10 9.17
N VAL A 451 -0.68 -27.78 7.89
CA VAL A 451 0.32 -27.93 6.83
C VAL A 451 1.34 -26.80 6.93
N THR A 452 2.60 -27.16 7.20
CA THR A 452 3.67 -26.16 7.38
C THR A 452 4.09 -25.53 6.06
N ASP A 453 4.03 -26.28 4.95
CA ASP A 453 4.38 -25.81 3.61
C ASP A 453 3.28 -24.90 3.04
N PRO A 454 3.57 -23.60 2.82
CA PRO A 454 2.59 -22.65 2.31
C PRO A 454 1.97 -23.05 0.96
N ALA A 455 2.70 -23.78 0.11
CA ALA A 455 2.20 -24.20 -1.20
C ALA A 455 1.05 -25.21 -1.13
N TYR A 456 0.91 -25.90 0.00
CA TYR A 456 -0.08 -26.95 0.21
C TYR A 456 -1.14 -26.60 1.24
N ARG A 457 -1.09 -25.38 1.81
CA ARG A 457 -2.04 -24.96 2.84
C ARG A 457 -3.46 -24.85 2.30
N ILE A 458 -3.63 -24.40 1.06
CA ILE A 458 -4.94 -24.23 0.43
C ILE A 458 -5.04 -25.16 -0.76
N GLN A 459 -6.06 -26.00 -0.78
CA GLN A 459 -6.23 -27.02 -1.81
C GLN A 459 -7.67 -27.02 -2.30
N GLY A 460 -7.84 -27.30 -3.60
CA GLY A 460 -9.15 -27.64 -4.15
C GLY A 460 -9.62 -28.97 -3.55
N LEU A 461 -10.80 -28.98 -2.96
CA LEU A 461 -11.44 -30.20 -2.49
C LEU A 461 -12.27 -30.82 -3.63
N LEU A 462 -12.25 -32.15 -3.74
CA LEU A 462 -13.05 -32.86 -4.72
C LEU A 462 -14.54 -32.66 -4.42
N ILE A 463 -15.27 -32.04 -5.34
CA ILE A 463 -16.74 -31.98 -5.28
C ILE A 463 -17.28 -33.31 -5.82
N GLY A 464 -17.42 -34.28 -4.93
CA GLY A 464 -17.89 -35.64 -5.24
C GLY A 464 -19.19 -35.97 -4.52
N TYR A 465 -20.30 -35.67 -5.21
CA TYR A 465 -21.65 -36.27 -5.21
C TYR A 465 -22.22 -36.88 -3.91
N GLU A 466 -23.39 -36.36 -3.51
CA GLU A 466 -24.34 -36.80 -2.47
C GLU A 466 -24.27 -36.12 -1.08
N TRP A 467 -23.11 -35.76 -0.54
CA TRP A 467 -23.05 -35.34 0.88
C TRP A 467 -23.29 -33.83 1.15
N MET A 468 -22.80 -32.93 0.29
CA MET A 468 -22.94 -31.48 0.49
C MET A 468 -24.34 -30.93 0.16
N ALA A 469 -25.07 -31.56 -0.76
CA ALA A 469 -26.43 -31.14 -1.13
C ALA A 469 -27.43 -31.29 0.04
N ALA A 470 -27.15 -32.18 1.00
CA ALA A 470 -27.97 -32.37 2.20
C ALA A 470 -27.73 -31.29 3.27
N HIS A 471 -26.54 -30.66 3.30
CA HIS A 471 -26.14 -29.75 4.38
C HIS A 471 -26.20 -28.26 3.99
N ILE A 472 -26.11 -27.91 2.71
CA ILE A 472 -26.27 -26.52 2.24
C ILE A 472 -27.73 -26.06 2.29
N LYS A 473 -28.71 -26.96 2.31
CA LYS A 473 -30.14 -26.60 2.47
C LYS A 473 -30.55 -26.26 3.92
N ALA A 474 -29.64 -26.36 4.89
CA ALA A 474 -29.93 -26.19 6.32
C ALA A 474 -29.21 -25.00 6.98
N ALA A 475 -28.48 -24.19 6.20
CA ALA A 475 -27.93 -22.89 6.60
C ALA A 475 -28.55 -21.83 5.70
#